data_AF-K9UDJ9-F1
#
_entry.id   AF-K9UDJ9-F1
#
_cell.length_a   1.000
_cell.length_b   1.000
_cell.length_c   1.000
_cell.angle_alpha   90.00
_cell.angle_beta   90.00
_cell.angle_gamma   90.00
#
_symmetry.space_group_name_H-M   'P 1'
#
loop_
_entity.id
_entity.type
_entity.pdbx_description
1 polymer ?
#
loop_
_entity_poly.entity_id
_entity_poly.type
_entity_poly.pdbx_seq_one_letter_code
_entity_poly.pdbx_strand_id
1 'polypeptide(L)'
;MSETNAQSTVQPEMEASAITESNGHLEAHVDLNTNILKHLFIVGGEKGGVGKTWFTYILIELLLQLDRDPTILDLDKTTPNVAKAYLKDIYQQWSSSNVRAEQLFETIEGSEGRQLDALVRLKKLLSEQIVLSNNPDDTKSRDRLSEVVELSDNTIISLPSQSQSGLCYWLDETDLALMATTIQIVLFWVSDGSYESLSLLENFMYKYPELQYCLVVNKGIGSSSEWENYRLGLVNPDLNEMIAKKELKAVVIDKVVLSEELSIRLQRENLTFSEILTAPDINQRVAYRLKTWLERSFATVKNTGYF
;
A
#
# COMPACT_ATOMS: atom_id res chain seq x y z
N MET A 1 85.02 27.78 -1.85
CA MET A 1 85.09 28.83 -0.82
C MET A 1 83.67 29.03 -0.31
N SER A 2 83.48 28.84 1.01
CA SER A 2 82.26 28.95 1.85
C SER A 2 81.02 28.12 1.40
N GLU A 3 80.71 26.94 1.95
CA GLU A 3 80.15 26.61 3.30
C GLU A 3 78.84 27.39 3.59
N THR A 4 77.67 26.80 3.91
CA THR A 4 77.37 25.69 4.83
C THR A 4 76.00 25.05 4.54
N ASN A 5 75.88 23.74 4.82
CA ASN A 5 74.70 22.85 4.77
C ASN A 5 73.77 22.97 6.00
N ALA A 6 72.48 22.63 5.84
CA ALA A 6 71.66 21.77 6.75
C ALA A 6 70.19 21.77 6.25
N GLN A 7 69.66 20.70 5.65
CA GLN A 7 69.03 19.51 6.27
C GLN A 7 67.90 19.81 7.27
N SER A 8 66.65 19.50 6.87
CA SER A 8 65.53 19.28 7.78
C SER A 8 65.28 17.78 7.91
N THR A 9 65.27 17.31 9.16
CA THR A 9 65.11 15.91 9.55
C THR A 9 63.93 15.78 10.53
N VAL A 10 63.32 14.61 10.49
CA VAL A 10 62.05 14.08 11.02
C VAL A 10 61.99 13.89 12.56
N GLN A 11 60.80 14.17 13.16
CA GLN A 11 60.13 13.59 14.37
C GLN A 11 60.69 13.84 15.80
N PRO A 12 59.92 13.73 16.94
CA PRO A 12 58.96 12.64 17.27
C PRO A 12 57.71 12.95 18.16
N GLU A 13 56.96 11.87 18.42
CA GLU A 13 55.82 11.63 19.32
C GLU A 13 56.03 12.07 20.79
N MET A 14 54.95 12.42 21.51
CA MET A 14 54.48 11.68 22.71
C MET A 14 53.33 12.38 23.47
N GLU A 15 52.49 11.51 24.02
CA GLU A 15 51.30 11.68 24.86
C GLU A 15 51.54 12.50 26.16
N ALA A 16 50.51 13.23 26.61
CA ALA A 16 50.00 13.15 27.98
C ALA A 16 48.74 14.01 28.19
N SER A 17 47.87 13.48 29.03
CA SER A 17 46.51 13.90 29.35
C SER A 17 46.40 15.26 30.06
N ALA A 18 45.31 15.97 29.76
CA ALA A 18 44.68 16.88 30.71
C ALA A 18 43.18 16.57 30.76
N ILE A 19 42.77 16.10 31.92
CA ILE A 19 41.39 15.84 32.34
C ILE A 19 40.68 17.19 32.44
N THR A 20 39.55 17.33 31.74
CA THR A 20 38.49 18.27 32.14
C THR A 20 37.16 17.57 31.99
N GLU A 21 36.55 17.28 33.14
CA GLU A 21 35.22 16.72 33.28
C GLU A 21 34.13 17.72 32.88
N SER A 22 33.06 17.16 32.32
CA SER A 22 31.67 17.62 32.37
C SER A 22 31.30 18.90 31.60
N ASN A 23 30.68 18.70 30.44
CA ASN A 23 29.25 18.99 30.29
C ASN A 23 28.70 18.20 29.10
N GLY A 24 27.73 17.34 29.40
CA GLY A 24 27.22 16.32 28.48
C GLY A 24 26.53 16.89 27.25
N HIS A 25 26.97 16.41 26.09
CA HIS A 25 26.10 16.06 25.00
C HIS A 25 26.62 14.73 24.45
N LEU A 26 25.86 13.66 24.68
CA LEU A 26 26.10 12.40 23.98
C LEU A 26 26.05 12.69 22.49
N GLU A 27 27.13 12.36 21.80
CA GLU A 27 27.09 12.11 20.37
C GLU A 27 26.03 11.03 20.12
N ALA A 28 24.89 11.43 19.59
CA ALA A 28 24.01 10.49 18.92
C ALA A 28 24.69 10.14 17.60
N HIS A 29 25.53 9.11 17.65
CA HIS A 29 25.63 8.19 16.51
C HIS A 29 24.20 7.81 16.13
N VAL A 30 23.68 8.40 15.04
CA VAL A 30 22.44 7.92 14.45
C VAL A 30 22.78 6.59 13.80
N ASP A 31 22.51 5.52 14.53
CA ASP A 31 22.46 4.18 13.97
C ASP A 31 21.60 4.20 12.70
N LEU A 32 22.16 3.67 11.61
CA LEU A 32 21.48 3.36 10.35
C LEU A 32 20.48 2.19 10.49
N ASN A 33 19.74 2.14 11.59
CA ASN A 33 18.54 1.33 11.71
C ASN A 33 17.35 2.25 11.43
N THR A 34 17.07 2.50 10.14
CA THR A 34 15.72 2.88 9.73
C THR A 34 14.80 1.77 10.24
N ASN A 35 14.08 2.01 11.34
CA ASN A 35 12.96 1.19 11.76
C ASN A 35 12.13 0.93 10.51
N ILE A 36 12.12 -0.32 10.03
CA ILE A 36 11.27 -0.72 8.91
C ILE A 36 9.84 -0.54 9.41
N LEU A 37 9.24 0.60 9.09
CA LEU A 37 7.81 0.80 9.28
C LEU A 37 7.15 -0.16 8.31
N LYS A 38 6.39 -1.11 8.85
CA LYS A 38 5.51 -1.93 8.02
C LYS A 38 4.48 -1.00 7.38
N HIS A 39 4.01 -1.32 6.19
CA HIS A 39 2.97 -0.53 5.53
C HIS A 39 1.67 -1.31 5.48
N LEU A 40 0.58 -0.64 5.82
CA LEU A 40 -0.77 -1.11 5.53
C LEU A 40 -1.45 -0.08 4.63
N PHE A 41 -1.67 -0.47 3.37
CA PHE A 41 -2.43 0.32 2.41
C PHE A 41 -3.83 -0.26 2.27
N ILE A 42 -4.84 0.51 2.66
CA ILE A 42 -6.25 0.13 2.51
C ILE A 42 -6.81 0.90 1.32
N VAL A 43 -7.23 0.21 0.26
CA VAL A 43 -7.91 0.79 -0.90
C VAL A 43 -9.42 0.65 -0.70
N GLY A 44 -10.06 1.77 -0.40
CA GLY A 44 -11.46 1.84 0.01
C GLY A 44 -12.29 2.83 -0.80
N GLY A 45 -13.48 3.09 -0.29
CA GLY A 45 -14.52 3.92 -0.92
C GLY A 45 -15.83 3.15 -1.01
N GLU A 46 -16.86 3.63 -0.34
CA GLU A 46 -18.13 2.90 -0.21
C GLU A 46 -18.88 2.73 -1.53
N LYS A 47 -18.80 3.74 -2.40
CA LYS A 47 -19.49 3.74 -3.68
C LYS A 47 -18.94 2.65 -4.62
N GLY A 48 -19.84 1.88 -5.22
CA GLY A 48 -19.50 0.91 -6.27
C GLY A 48 -19.03 1.59 -7.56
N GLY A 49 -18.18 0.93 -8.32
CA GLY A 49 -17.80 1.38 -9.67
C GLY A 49 -16.79 2.54 -9.76
N VAL A 50 -16.33 3.11 -8.64
CA VAL A 50 -15.37 4.24 -8.61
C VAL A 50 -13.93 3.87 -9.03
N GLY A 51 -13.65 2.60 -9.32
CA GLY A 51 -12.35 2.14 -9.81
C GLY A 51 -11.35 1.66 -8.75
N LYS A 52 -11.82 1.22 -7.57
CA LYS A 52 -10.98 0.65 -6.50
C LYS A 52 -9.99 -0.40 -7.00
N THR A 53 -10.48 -1.44 -7.69
CA THR A 53 -9.67 -2.51 -8.27
C THR A 53 -8.52 -1.99 -9.14
N TRP A 54 -8.82 -1.04 -10.03
CA TRP A 54 -7.82 -0.45 -10.93
C TRP A 54 -6.74 0.31 -10.17
N PHE A 55 -7.14 1.06 -9.13
CA PHE A 55 -6.18 1.74 -8.28
C PHE A 55 -5.34 0.74 -7.46
N THR A 56 -5.95 -0.34 -6.95
CA THR A 56 -5.22 -1.42 -6.27
C THR A 56 -4.14 -2.02 -7.18
N TYR A 57 -4.43 -2.23 -8.48
CA TYR A 57 -3.43 -2.72 -9.43
C TYR A 57 -2.23 -1.77 -9.54
N ILE A 58 -2.49 -0.46 -9.56
CA ILE A 58 -1.42 0.55 -9.59
C ILE A 58 -0.55 0.45 -8.32
N LEU A 59 -1.15 0.29 -7.14
CA LEU A 59 -0.40 0.14 -5.90
C LEU A 59 0.45 -1.14 -5.86
N ILE A 60 -0.10 -2.27 -6.30
CA ILE A 60 0.62 -3.54 -6.36
C ILE A 60 1.81 -3.44 -7.31
N GLU A 61 1.57 -2.98 -8.54
CA GLU A 61 2.63 -2.87 -9.56
C GLU A 61 3.71 -1.86 -9.16
N LEU A 62 3.33 -0.79 -8.42
CA LEU A 62 4.29 0.14 -7.85
C LEU A 62 5.18 -0.53 -6.78
N LEU A 63 4.60 -1.27 -5.84
CA LEU A 63 5.37 -1.98 -4.82
C LEU A 63 6.31 -3.01 -5.44
N LEU A 64 5.83 -3.78 -6.41
CA LEU A 64 6.65 -4.71 -7.17
C LEU A 64 7.79 -4.00 -7.92
N GLN A 65 7.54 -2.82 -8.51
CA GLN A 65 8.59 -1.99 -9.13
C GLN A 65 9.64 -1.53 -8.11
N LEU A 66 9.24 -1.32 -6.86
CA LEU A 66 10.11 -0.91 -5.76
C LEU A 66 10.80 -2.10 -5.06
N ASP A 67 10.68 -3.32 -5.60
CA ASP A 67 11.19 -4.56 -5.00
C ASP A 67 10.64 -4.81 -3.58
N ARG A 68 9.38 -4.42 -3.36
CA ARG A 68 8.63 -4.65 -2.12
C ARG A 68 7.50 -5.60 -2.43
N ASP A 69 7.63 -6.86 -2.03
CA ASP A 69 6.60 -7.87 -2.24
C ASP A 69 5.39 -7.62 -1.31
N PRO A 70 4.19 -7.31 -1.83
CA PRO A 70 3.04 -7.04 -0.98
C PRO A 70 2.25 -8.31 -0.64
N THR A 71 1.88 -8.46 0.62
CA THR A 71 0.77 -9.34 1.01
C THR A 71 -0.55 -8.70 0.55
N ILE A 72 -1.24 -9.34 -0.38
CA ILE A 72 -2.49 -8.82 -0.95
C ILE A 72 -3.70 -9.50 -0.30
N LEU A 73 -4.65 -8.69 0.15
CA LEU A 73 -5.92 -9.12 0.72
C LEU A 73 -7.08 -8.53 -0.09
N ASP A 74 -7.71 -9.35 -0.92
CA ASP A 74 -8.93 -8.99 -1.64
C ASP A 74 -10.16 -9.41 -0.82
N LEU A 75 -10.76 -8.46 -0.12
CA LEU A 75 -11.86 -8.71 0.81
C LEU A 75 -13.23 -8.73 0.11
N ASP A 76 -13.27 -8.62 -1.22
CA ASP A 76 -14.48 -8.79 -2.02
C ASP A 76 -14.83 -10.27 -2.19
N LYS A 77 -15.77 -10.76 -1.39
CA LYS A 77 -16.26 -12.15 -1.49
C LYS A 77 -16.95 -12.46 -2.83
N THR A 78 -17.54 -11.46 -3.48
CA THR A 78 -18.41 -11.65 -4.65
C THR A 78 -17.65 -11.56 -5.96
N THR A 79 -16.79 -10.56 -6.08
CA THR A 79 -16.03 -10.25 -7.28
C THR A 79 -14.56 -9.93 -6.96
N PRO A 80 -13.77 -10.91 -6.47
CA PRO A 80 -12.38 -10.70 -6.05
C PRO A 80 -11.44 -10.51 -7.26
N ASN A 81 -11.59 -9.41 -7.97
CA ASN A 81 -10.89 -9.14 -9.21
C ASN A 81 -9.37 -8.98 -8.98
N VAL A 82 -8.96 -8.46 -7.83
CA VAL A 82 -7.53 -8.31 -7.48
C VAL A 82 -6.93 -9.69 -7.24
N ALA A 83 -7.60 -10.55 -6.46
CA ALA A 83 -7.10 -11.91 -6.22
C ALA A 83 -7.06 -12.74 -7.52
N LYS A 84 -8.07 -12.61 -8.38
CA LYS A 84 -8.08 -13.31 -9.68
C LYS A 84 -6.89 -12.92 -10.57
N ALA A 85 -6.39 -11.69 -10.47
CA ALA A 85 -5.28 -11.22 -11.29
C ALA A 85 -3.91 -11.46 -10.66
N TYR A 86 -3.74 -11.16 -9.37
CA TYR A 86 -2.43 -11.20 -8.71
C TYR A 86 -2.21 -12.44 -7.83
N LEU A 87 -3.27 -13.14 -7.44
CA LEU A 87 -3.23 -14.32 -6.56
C LEU A 87 -3.77 -15.56 -7.28
N LYS A 88 -3.48 -15.74 -8.57
CA LYS A 88 -4.07 -16.78 -9.43
C LYS A 88 -4.03 -18.18 -8.81
N ASP A 89 -2.88 -18.59 -8.28
CA ASP A 89 -2.70 -19.91 -7.69
C ASP A 89 -3.52 -20.08 -6.40
N ILE A 90 -3.48 -19.06 -5.52
CA ILE A 90 -4.25 -19.05 -4.27
C ILE A 90 -5.76 -19.03 -4.56
N TYR A 91 -6.19 -18.22 -5.53
CA TYR A 91 -7.58 -18.15 -5.95
C TYR A 91 -8.07 -19.47 -6.55
N GLN A 92 -7.26 -20.14 -7.36
CA GLN A 92 -7.57 -21.48 -7.86
C GLN A 92 -7.77 -22.47 -6.70
N GLN A 93 -6.95 -22.40 -5.65
CA GLN A 93 -7.12 -23.22 -4.45
C GLN A 93 -8.45 -22.93 -3.75
N TRP A 94 -8.81 -21.67 -3.53
CA TRP A 94 -10.09 -21.28 -2.94
C TRP A 94 -11.29 -21.82 -3.74
N SER A 95 -11.20 -21.81 -5.07
CA SER A 95 -12.27 -22.26 -5.95
C SER A 95 -12.42 -23.78 -6.04
N SER A 96 -11.36 -24.54 -5.76
CA SER A 96 -11.31 -25.98 -6.07
C SER A 96 -11.94 -26.87 -5.00
N SER A 97 -12.41 -26.36 -3.86
CA SER A 97 -13.06 -27.09 -2.74
C SER A 97 -12.34 -28.35 -2.19
N ASN A 98 -11.20 -28.75 -2.75
CA ASN A 98 -10.58 -30.06 -2.55
C ASN A 98 -9.05 -30.05 -2.39
N VAL A 99 -8.40 -28.89 -2.39
CA VAL A 99 -6.97 -28.85 -2.03
C VAL A 99 -6.91 -28.77 -0.52
N ARG A 100 -6.68 -29.92 0.14
CA ARG A 100 -6.35 -29.93 1.56
C ARG A 100 -5.07 -29.11 1.71
N ALA A 101 -5.14 -28.01 2.47
CA ALA A 101 -3.98 -27.16 2.77
C ALA A 101 -2.76 -28.00 3.22
N GLU A 102 -3.03 -29.14 3.88
CA GLU A 102 -2.10 -30.19 4.29
C GLU A 102 -1.17 -30.74 3.18
N GLN A 103 -1.57 -30.74 1.90
CA GLN A 103 -0.76 -31.30 0.81
C GLN A 103 0.36 -30.39 0.32
N LEU A 104 0.36 -29.11 0.71
CA LEU A 104 1.44 -28.15 0.40
C LEU A 104 2.40 -27.97 1.59
N PHE A 105 2.04 -28.47 2.76
CA PHE A 105 2.90 -28.47 3.94
C PHE A 105 3.64 -29.80 4.03
N GLU A 106 4.47 -30.13 3.02
CA GLU A 106 5.54 -31.09 3.29
C GLU A 106 6.32 -30.55 4.48
N THR A 107 6.38 -31.35 5.53
CA THR A 107 7.05 -31.06 6.79
C THR A 107 8.46 -30.59 6.48
N ILE A 108 8.72 -29.29 6.56
CA ILE A 108 10.09 -28.77 6.58
C ILE A 108 10.63 -29.08 7.97
N GLU A 109 10.97 -30.36 8.19
CA GLU A 109 11.80 -30.74 9.31
C GLU A 109 13.20 -30.20 9.02
N GLY A 110 13.61 -29.20 9.81
CA GLY A 110 15.01 -28.77 9.87
C GLY A 110 15.30 -27.43 9.20
N SER A 111 14.74 -26.35 9.74
CA SER A 111 15.45 -25.05 9.77
C SER A 111 14.89 -24.20 10.89
N GLU A 112 15.65 -24.07 11.98
CA GLU A 112 15.33 -23.23 13.12
C GLU A 112 15.26 -21.75 12.71
N GLY A 113 14.16 -21.07 13.03
CA GLY A 113 14.08 -19.61 12.96
C GLY A 113 12.65 -19.05 13.05
N ARG A 114 12.43 -18.04 13.92
CA ARG A 114 11.14 -17.32 14.07
C ARG A 114 10.54 -16.80 12.75
N GLN A 115 11.38 -16.54 11.75
CA GLN A 115 10.97 -16.03 10.44
C GLN A 115 10.28 -17.09 9.58
N LEU A 116 10.70 -18.36 9.70
CA LEU A 116 10.08 -19.47 8.99
C LEU A 116 8.68 -19.76 9.55
N ASP A 117 8.53 -19.68 10.87
CA ASP A 117 7.22 -19.84 11.54
C ASP A 117 6.22 -18.77 11.10
N ALA A 118 6.66 -17.51 10.99
CA ALA A 118 5.83 -16.40 10.52
C ALA A 118 5.34 -16.63 9.08
N LEU A 119 6.21 -17.08 8.19
CA LEU A 119 5.85 -17.38 6.79
C LEU A 119 4.88 -18.56 6.67
N VAL A 120 5.07 -19.63 7.44
CA VAL A 120 4.15 -20.77 7.47
C VAL A 120 2.78 -20.35 7.99
N ARG A 121 2.76 -19.55 9.07
CA ARG A 121 1.53 -19.02 9.65
C ARG A 121 0.79 -18.10 8.68
N LEU A 122 1.50 -17.19 8.01
CA LEU A 122 0.95 -16.32 6.97
C LEU A 122 0.32 -17.12 5.83
N LYS A 123 1.04 -18.12 5.29
CA LYS A 123 0.50 -19.00 4.24
C LYS A 123 -0.78 -19.73 4.68
N LYS A 124 -0.83 -20.18 5.93
CA LYS A 124 -2.03 -20.81 6.49
C LYS A 124 -3.19 -19.83 6.63
N LEU A 125 -2.94 -18.58 7.03
CA LEU A 125 -4.01 -17.56 7.10
C LEU A 125 -4.58 -17.23 5.72
N LEU A 126 -3.73 -17.21 4.69
CA LEU A 126 -4.08 -16.88 3.30
C LEU A 126 -4.65 -18.06 2.51
N SER A 127 -4.67 -19.27 3.08
CA SER A 127 -5.22 -20.47 2.42
C SER A 127 -6.72 -20.40 2.20
N GLU A 128 -7.41 -19.48 2.88
CA GLU A 128 -8.81 -19.15 2.63
C GLU A 128 -8.96 -17.64 2.47
N GLN A 129 -9.96 -17.21 1.70
CA GLN A 129 -10.25 -15.79 1.56
C GLN A 129 -10.71 -15.19 2.89
N ILE A 130 -10.05 -14.11 3.31
CA ILE A 130 -10.50 -13.28 4.43
C ILE A 130 -11.59 -12.36 3.91
N VAL A 131 -12.69 -12.24 4.65
CA VAL A 131 -13.82 -11.37 4.30
C VAL A 131 -14.21 -10.55 5.53
N LEU A 132 -14.49 -9.27 5.36
CA LEU A 132 -15.03 -8.45 6.43
C LEU A 132 -16.53 -8.72 6.59
N SER A 133 -16.89 -9.24 7.77
CA SER A 133 -18.27 -9.49 8.12
C SER A 133 -18.93 -8.24 8.68
N ASN A 134 -20.18 -8.00 8.27
CA ASN A 134 -21.04 -6.99 8.87
C ASN A 134 -21.69 -7.49 10.18
N ASN A 135 -21.37 -8.71 10.63
CA ASN A 135 -21.76 -9.21 11.95
C ASN A 135 -20.73 -8.77 13.00
N PRO A 136 -21.09 -7.95 14.00
CA PRO A 136 -20.19 -7.58 15.08
C PRO A 136 -19.68 -8.78 15.88
N ASP A 137 -20.38 -9.92 15.90
CA ASP A 137 -19.92 -11.11 16.63
C ASP A 137 -18.88 -11.96 15.86
N ASP A 138 -18.60 -11.65 14.59
CA ASP A 138 -17.58 -12.36 13.81
C ASP A 138 -16.17 -11.80 14.06
N THR A 139 -15.64 -12.06 15.26
CA THR A 139 -14.29 -11.66 15.64
C THR A 139 -13.22 -12.45 14.88
N LYS A 140 -13.49 -13.70 14.50
CA LYS A 140 -12.51 -14.60 13.88
C LYS A 140 -11.94 -14.05 12.58
N SER A 141 -12.80 -13.50 11.72
CA SER A 141 -12.36 -12.91 10.45
C SER A 141 -11.48 -11.67 10.67
N ARG A 142 -11.76 -10.90 11.73
CA ARG A 142 -11.02 -9.69 12.12
C ARG A 142 -9.68 -10.02 12.77
N ASP A 143 -9.65 -11.03 13.65
CA ASP A 143 -8.42 -11.55 14.25
C ASP A 143 -7.45 -12.05 13.16
N ARG A 144 -7.97 -12.81 12.18
CA ARG A 144 -7.18 -13.25 11.02
C ARG A 144 -6.61 -12.08 10.22
N LEU A 145 -7.41 -11.03 10.00
CA LEU A 145 -6.97 -9.84 9.28
C LEU A 145 -5.83 -9.14 10.02
N SER A 146 -5.99 -8.89 11.33
CA SER A 146 -4.96 -8.28 12.17
C SER A 146 -3.68 -9.11 12.17
N GLU A 147 -3.80 -10.43 12.31
CA GLU A 147 -2.65 -11.34 12.30
C GLU A 147 -1.89 -11.31 10.97
N VAL A 148 -2.58 -11.26 9.83
CA VAL A 148 -1.92 -11.11 8.52
C VAL A 148 -1.15 -9.78 8.44
N VAL A 149 -1.77 -8.68 8.89
CA VAL A 149 -1.15 -7.36 8.89
C VAL A 149 0.09 -7.34 9.78
N GLU A 150 0.02 -7.95 10.96
CA GLU A 150 1.14 -8.05 11.90
C GLU A 150 2.30 -8.90 11.35
N LEU A 151 2.01 -9.95 10.58
CA LEU A 151 3.03 -10.86 10.03
C LEU A 151 3.67 -10.34 8.72
N SER A 152 3.08 -9.31 8.09
CA SER A 152 3.49 -8.83 6.77
C SER A 152 4.22 -7.50 6.84
N ASP A 153 5.19 -7.28 5.95
CA ASP A 153 5.92 -6.01 5.88
C ASP A 153 5.18 -4.95 5.05
N ASN A 154 4.55 -5.36 3.95
CA ASN A 154 3.73 -4.49 3.11
C ASN A 154 2.40 -5.19 2.84
N THR A 155 1.30 -4.68 3.39
CA THR A 155 -0.04 -5.23 3.19
C THR A 155 -0.87 -4.29 2.33
N ILE A 156 -1.53 -4.83 1.31
CA ILE A 156 -2.57 -4.13 0.55
C ILE A 156 -3.92 -4.80 0.83
N ILE A 157 -4.86 -4.02 1.36
CA ILE A 157 -6.27 -4.42 1.48
C ILE A 157 -7.07 -3.78 0.35
N SER A 158 -7.77 -4.59 -0.44
CA SER A 158 -8.76 -4.12 -1.41
C SER A 158 -10.16 -4.36 -0.85
N LEU A 159 -10.91 -3.28 -0.61
CA LEU A 159 -12.26 -3.34 -0.06
C LEU A 159 -13.34 -3.39 -1.16
N PRO A 160 -14.40 -4.20 -1.00
CA PRO A 160 -15.59 -4.11 -1.86
C PRO A 160 -16.39 -2.84 -1.55
N SER A 161 -17.34 -2.49 -2.41
CA SER A 161 -18.35 -1.48 -2.07
C SER A 161 -19.22 -1.92 -0.89
N GLN A 162 -19.75 -0.96 -0.13
CA GLN A 162 -20.65 -1.21 1.00
C GLN A 162 -20.02 -2.07 2.10
N SER A 163 -18.72 -1.89 2.35
CA SER A 163 -17.96 -2.64 3.37
C SER A 163 -17.59 -1.80 4.59
N GLN A 164 -18.09 -0.56 4.67
CA GLN A 164 -17.77 0.36 5.77
C GLN A 164 -18.00 -0.27 7.14
N SER A 165 -19.12 -0.97 7.33
CA SER A 165 -19.48 -1.52 8.63
C SER A 165 -18.48 -2.56 9.10
N GLY A 166 -18.13 -3.52 8.24
CA GLY A 166 -17.10 -4.51 8.54
C GLY A 166 -15.73 -3.89 8.79
N LEU A 167 -15.33 -2.88 8.00
CA LEU A 167 -14.11 -2.13 8.24
C LEU A 167 -14.15 -1.39 9.58
N CYS A 168 -15.29 -0.76 9.90
CA CYS A 168 -15.48 -0.06 11.17
C CYS A 168 -15.34 -1.00 12.35
N TYR A 169 -15.95 -2.19 12.33
CA TYR A 169 -15.78 -3.15 13.42
C TYR A 169 -14.33 -3.55 13.61
N TRP A 170 -13.58 -3.75 12.53
CA TRP A 170 -12.17 -4.05 12.62
C TRP A 170 -11.37 -2.88 13.20
N LEU A 171 -11.59 -1.66 12.72
CA LEU A 171 -10.91 -0.47 13.24
C LEU A 171 -11.28 -0.16 14.70
N ASP A 172 -12.55 -0.35 15.09
CA ASP A 172 -13.06 -0.10 16.44
C ASP A 172 -12.48 -1.10 17.47
N GLU A 173 -12.13 -2.31 17.03
CA GLU A 173 -11.46 -3.33 17.86
C GLU A 173 -9.92 -3.24 17.81
N THR A 174 -9.41 -2.53 16.82
CA THR A 174 -7.98 -2.34 16.62
C THR A 174 -7.49 -1.14 17.40
N ASP A 175 -6.48 -1.32 18.25
CA ASP A 175 -5.77 -0.18 18.83
C ASP A 175 -4.90 0.50 17.76
N LEU A 176 -5.52 1.41 16.99
CA LEU A 176 -4.89 2.12 15.89
C LEU A 176 -3.68 2.93 16.35
N ALA A 177 -3.72 3.48 17.56
CA ALA A 177 -2.61 4.23 18.12
C ALA A 177 -1.41 3.32 18.37
N LEU A 178 -1.64 2.13 18.95
CA LEU A 178 -0.61 1.13 19.14
C LEU A 178 -0.09 0.60 17.80
N MET A 179 -0.97 0.26 16.84
CA MET A 179 -0.54 -0.22 15.52
C MET A 179 0.29 0.83 14.78
N ALA A 180 -0.11 2.12 14.84
CA ALA A 180 0.60 3.22 14.21
C ALA A 180 2.05 3.40 14.71
N THR A 181 2.42 2.82 15.86
CA THR A 181 3.81 2.83 16.35
C THR A 181 4.75 1.92 15.55
N THR A 182 4.20 0.92 14.86
CA THR A 182 4.99 -0.10 14.13
C THR A 182 4.60 -0.21 12.65
N ILE A 183 3.38 0.22 12.30
CA ILE A 183 2.79 0.10 10.97
C ILE A 183 2.26 1.45 10.53
N GLN A 184 2.72 1.93 9.38
CA GLN A 184 2.12 3.07 8.70
C GLN A 184 0.83 2.66 8.00
N ILE A 185 -0.31 3.10 8.53
CA ILE A 185 -1.64 2.79 7.99
C ILE A 185 -2.12 3.96 7.12
N VAL A 186 -2.40 3.71 5.85
CA VAL A 186 -2.93 4.70 4.91
C VAL A 186 -4.20 4.18 4.24
N LEU A 187 -5.30 4.92 4.37
CA LEU A 187 -6.54 4.69 3.63
C LEU A 187 -6.55 5.52 2.34
N PHE A 188 -6.42 4.84 1.20
CA PHE A 188 -6.68 5.40 -0.12
C PHE A 188 -8.17 5.34 -0.44
N TRP A 189 -8.83 6.49 -0.33
CA TRP A 189 -10.26 6.62 -0.65
C TRP A 189 -10.46 6.90 -2.13
N VAL A 190 -10.96 5.93 -2.88
CA VAL A 190 -11.20 6.08 -4.32
C VAL A 190 -12.54 6.74 -4.57
N SER A 191 -12.51 7.87 -5.28
CA SER A 191 -13.68 8.68 -5.56
C SER A 191 -13.82 8.97 -7.05
N ASP A 192 -15.07 9.11 -7.49
CA ASP A 192 -15.48 9.64 -8.79
C ASP A 192 -15.79 11.15 -8.74
N GLY A 193 -15.59 11.81 -7.59
CA GLY A 193 -15.84 13.24 -7.42
C GLY A 193 -17.31 13.59 -7.15
N SER A 194 -18.20 12.59 -7.07
CA SER A 194 -19.59 12.82 -6.69
C SER A 194 -19.71 13.26 -5.23
N TYR A 195 -20.73 14.07 -4.94
CA TYR A 195 -21.04 14.52 -3.57
C TYR A 195 -21.17 13.34 -2.60
N GLU A 196 -21.87 12.28 -2.99
CA GLU A 196 -22.02 11.06 -2.18
C GLU A 196 -20.67 10.46 -1.79
N SER A 197 -19.77 10.24 -2.75
CA SER A 197 -18.46 9.62 -2.48
C SER A 197 -17.58 10.48 -1.57
N LEU A 198 -17.64 11.81 -1.72
CA LEU A 198 -16.84 12.76 -0.94
C LEU A 198 -17.42 12.96 0.47
N SER A 199 -18.74 13.08 0.63
CA SER A 199 -19.38 13.16 1.95
C SER A 199 -19.19 11.89 2.77
N LEU A 200 -19.12 10.71 2.13
CA LEU A 200 -18.79 9.47 2.83
C LEU A 200 -17.35 9.47 3.36
N LEU A 201 -16.39 10.03 2.60
CA LEU A 201 -15.01 10.22 3.09
C LEU A 201 -14.98 11.15 4.31
N GLU A 202 -15.61 12.31 4.21
CA GLU A 202 -15.65 13.31 5.30
C GLU A 202 -16.21 12.69 6.60
N ASN A 203 -17.35 12.00 6.52
CA ASN A 203 -17.94 11.30 7.66
C ASN A 203 -17.00 10.23 8.24
N PHE A 204 -16.25 9.53 7.38
CA PHE A 204 -15.30 8.51 7.82
C PHE A 204 -14.08 9.13 8.51
N MET A 205 -13.54 10.22 7.97
CA MET A 205 -12.45 11.00 8.57
C MET A 205 -12.85 11.57 9.93
N TYR A 206 -14.09 12.02 10.07
CA TYR A 206 -14.63 12.48 11.35
C TYR A 206 -14.69 11.34 12.39
N LYS A 207 -15.03 10.11 11.97
CA LYS A 207 -15.07 8.95 12.87
C LYS A 207 -13.67 8.48 13.29
N TYR A 208 -12.70 8.51 12.38
CA TYR A 208 -11.33 8.02 12.61
C TYR A 208 -10.28 9.08 12.24
N PRO A 209 -10.14 10.17 13.03
CA PRO A 209 -9.23 11.27 12.70
C PRO A 209 -7.75 10.90 12.78
N GLU A 210 -7.41 9.84 13.52
CA GLU A 210 -6.03 9.33 13.66
C GLU A 210 -5.50 8.56 12.43
N LEU A 211 -6.37 8.14 11.50
CA LEU A 211 -5.93 7.46 10.29
C LEU A 211 -5.31 8.43 9.28
N GLN A 212 -4.29 7.96 8.54
CA GLN A 212 -3.78 8.73 7.40
C GLN A 212 -4.68 8.48 6.19
N TYR A 213 -5.12 9.58 5.58
CA TYR A 213 -5.98 9.53 4.40
C TYR A 213 -5.24 9.97 3.14
N CYS A 214 -5.67 9.41 2.01
CA CYS A 214 -5.36 9.91 0.69
C CYS A 214 -6.59 9.85 -0.19
N LEU A 215 -7.05 11.00 -0.69
CA LEU A 215 -8.10 11.02 -1.70
C LEU A 215 -7.52 10.59 -3.05
N VAL A 216 -8.08 9.55 -3.66
CA VAL A 216 -7.77 9.16 -5.04
C VAL A 216 -8.81 9.77 -5.96
N VAL A 217 -8.38 10.78 -6.70
CA VAL A 217 -9.15 11.47 -7.73
C VAL A 217 -9.11 10.66 -9.01
N ASN A 218 -10.13 9.82 -9.23
CA ASN A 218 -10.21 8.99 -10.44
C ASN A 218 -10.92 9.73 -11.58
N LYS A 219 -10.13 10.35 -12.46
CA LYS A 219 -10.62 11.05 -13.66
C LYS A 219 -11.11 10.11 -14.76
N GLY A 220 -10.92 8.81 -14.61
CA GLY A 220 -11.41 7.80 -15.56
C GLY A 220 -12.90 7.50 -15.44
N ILE A 221 -13.49 7.73 -14.27
CA ILE A 221 -14.89 7.40 -13.96
C ILE A 221 -15.72 8.67 -13.72
N GLY A 222 -15.20 9.62 -12.94
CA GLY A 222 -15.92 10.87 -12.66
C GLY A 222 -16.08 11.76 -13.88
N SER A 223 -17.23 12.39 -14.00
CA SER A 223 -17.48 13.36 -15.07
C SER A 223 -16.59 14.60 -14.91
N SER A 224 -16.29 15.27 -16.02
CA SER A 224 -15.53 16.54 -15.97
C SER A 224 -16.24 17.59 -15.11
N SER A 225 -17.57 17.58 -15.08
CA SER A 225 -18.38 18.46 -14.23
C SER A 225 -18.27 18.13 -12.74
N GLU A 226 -18.28 16.85 -12.34
CA GLU A 226 -18.14 16.47 -10.93
C GLU A 226 -16.79 16.93 -10.38
N TRP A 227 -15.71 16.65 -11.12
CA TRP A 227 -14.38 17.08 -10.71
C TRP A 227 -14.19 18.58 -10.75
N GLU A 228 -14.81 19.28 -11.69
CA GLU A 228 -14.79 20.75 -11.72
C GLU A 228 -15.56 21.35 -10.54
N ASN A 229 -16.75 20.81 -10.23
CA ASN A 229 -17.54 21.22 -9.07
C ASN A 229 -16.77 21.00 -7.76
N TYR A 230 -16.09 19.86 -7.63
CA TYR A 230 -15.20 19.60 -6.51
C TYR A 230 -14.04 20.61 -6.45
N ARG A 231 -13.34 20.84 -7.58
CA ARG A 231 -12.21 21.77 -7.68
C ARG A 231 -12.60 23.20 -7.30
N LEU A 232 -13.80 23.62 -7.68
CA LEU A 232 -14.37 24.93 -7.36
C LEU A 232 -14.90 25.02 -5.91
N GLY A 233 -14.81 23.95 -5.11
CA GLY A 233 -15.33 23.91 -3.75
C GLY A 233 -16.85 23.92 -3.66
N LEU A 234 -17.55 23.65 -4.78
CA LEU A 234 -19.02 23.59 -4.81
C LEU A 234 -19.55 22.30 -4.17
N VAL A 235 -18.69 21.28 -4.10
CA VAL A 235 -18.97 19.98 -3.50
C VAL A 235 -17.95 19.75 -2.41
N ASN A 236 -18.42 19.65 -1.17
CA ASN A 236 -17.59 19.39 0.01
C ASN A 236 -16.41 20.39 0.15
N PRO A 237 -16.70 21.67 0.45
CA PRO A 237 -15.69 22.74 0.53
C PRO A 237 -14.60 22.45 1.56
N ASP A 238 -14.95 21.78 2.65
CA ASP A 238 -14.02 21.46 3.74
C ASP A 238 -12.91 20.52 3.24
N LEU A 239 -13.25 19.46 2.50
CA LEU A 239 -12.25 18.60 1.86
C LEU A 239 -11.36 19.35 0.85
N ASN A 240 -11.93 20.29 0.09
CA ASN A 240 -11.15 21.11 -0.85
C ASN A 240 -10.13 21.99 -0.09
N GLU A 241 -10.57 22.61 1.01
CA GLU A 241 -9.71 23.42 1.88
C GLU A 241 -8.61 22.58 2.53
N MET A 242 -8.92 21.38 3.03
CA MET A 242 -7.93 20.45 3.60
C MET A 242 -6.85 20.09 2.59
N ILE A 243 -7.20 19.84 1.32
CA ILE A 243 -6.20 19.59 0.26
C ILE A 243 -5.37 20.84 -0.02
N ALA A 244 -6.00 22.02 -0.11
CA ALA A 244 -5.29 23.27 -0.36
C ALA A 244 -4.26 23.58 0.75
N LYS A 245 -4.60 23.26 2.00
CA LYS A 245 -3.72 23.35 3.18
C LYS A 245 -2.71 22.21 3.30
N LYS A 246 -2.80 21.18 2.43
CA LYS A 246 -2.01 19.94 2.48
C LYS A 246 -2.24 19.08 3.74
N GLU A 247 -3.39 19.27 4.39
CA GLU A 247 -3.85 18.46 5.52
C GLU A 247 -4.40 17.11 5.04
N LEU A 248 -5.01 17.09 3.85
CA LEU A 248 -5.40 15.87 3.13
C LEU A 248 -4.54 15.70 1.88
N LYS A 249 -3.87 14.56 1.74
CA LYS A 249 -3.16 14.22 0.50
C LYS A 249 -4.15 13.78 -0.56
N ALA A 250 -3.85 14.10 -1.82
CA ALA A 250 -4.63 13.62 -2.95
C ALA A 250 -3.72 13.16 -4.10
N VAL A 251 -4.13 12.08 -4.75
CA VAL A 251 -3.50 11.54 -5.95
C VAL A 251 -4.49 11.60 -7.10
N VAL A 252 -4.03 12.09 -8.25
CA VAL A 252 -4.85 12.20 -9.44
C VAL A 252 -4.49 11.07 -10.38
N ILE A 253 -5.44 10.20 -10.65
CA ILE A 253 -5.30 9.11 -11.61
C ILE A 253 -6.07 9.50 -12.87
N ASP A 254 -5.32 9.74 -13.94
CA ASP A 254 -5.89 10.03 -15.24
C ASP A 254 -6.62 8.80 -15.81
N LYS A 255 -7.56 9.03 -16.73
CA LYS A 255 -8.24 7.95 -17.45
C LYS A 255 -7.21 7.02 -18.08
N VAL A 256 -7.37 5.72 -17.82
CA VAL A 256 -6.48 4.70 -18.37
C VAL A 256 -6.45 4.79 -19.90
N VAL A 257 -5.25 4.75 -20.46
CA VAL A 257 -5.02 4.77 -21.91
C VAL A 257 -5.04 3.35 -22.46
N LEU A 258 -6.18 2.69 -22.32
CA LEU A 258 -6.46 1.38 -22.91
C LEU A 258 -7.60 1.50 -23.92
N SER A 259 -7.53 0.71 -24.99
CA SER A 259 -8.71 0.49 -25.83
C SER A 259 -9.76 -0.27 -25.03
N GLU A 260 -11.03 -0.14 -25.43
CA GLU A 260 -12.13 -0.90 -24.83
C GLU A 260 -11.88 -2.40 -24.95
N GLU A 261 -11.41 -2.87 -26.10
CA GLU A 261 -11.04 -4.27 -26.34
C GLU A 261 -10.01 -4.78 -25.33
N LEU A 262 -8.93 -4.03 -25.08
CA LEU A 262 -7.92 -4.44 -24.11
C LEU A 262 -8.41 -4.37 -22.67
N SER A 263 -9.29 -3.40 -22.36
CA SER A 263 -9.91 -3.30 -21.04
C SER A 263 -10.81 -4.50 -20.77
N ILE A 264 -11.59 -4.93 -21.77
CA ILE A 264 -12.40 -6.15 -21.72
C ILE A 264 -11.51 -7.38 -21.58
N ARG A 265 -10.43 -7.47 -22.36
CA ARG A 265 -9.49 -8.59 -22.29
C ARG A 265 -8.87 -8.70 -20.90
N LEU A 266 -8.38 -7.59 -20.33
CA LEU A 266 -7.81 -7.53 -18.98
C LEU A 266 -8.77 -8.15 -17.95
N GLN A 267 -10.03 -7.72 -17.97
CA GLN A 267 -11.04 -8.17 -17.03
C GLN A 267 -11.45 -9.62 -17.27
N ARG A 268 -11.65 -10.02 -18.54
CA ARG A 268 -12.09 -11.37 -18.90
C ARG A 268 -11.03 -12.42 -18.57
N GLU A 269 -9.77 -12.11 -18.82
CA GLU A 269 -8.64 -13.02 -18.65
C GLU A 269 -7.94 -12.87 -17.29
N ASN A 270 -8.43 -11.94 -16.44
CA ASN A 270 -7.84 -11.59 -15.15
C ASN A 270 -6.34 -11.28 -15.28
N LEU A 271 -5.98 -10.43 -16.23
CA LEU A 271 -4.58 -10.06 -16.48
C LEU A 271 -4.15 -8.90 -15.58
N THR A 272 -2.87 -8.88 -15.21
CA THR A 272 -2.20 -7.72 -14.63
C THR A 272 -1.79 -6.72 -15.72
N PHE A 273 -1.32 -5.52 -15.34
CA PHE A 273 -0.79 -4.60 -16.35
C PHE A 273 0.51 -5.09 -16.93
N SER A 274 1.37 -5.66 -16.10
CA SER A 274 2.64 -6.26 -16.51
C SER A 274 2.44 -7.43 -17.49
N GLU A 275 1.43 -8.28 -17.28
CA GLU A 275 1.08 -9.36 -18.21
C GLU A 275 0.62 -8.80 -19.57
N ILE A 276 -0.19 -7.73 -19.58
CA ILE A 276 -0.61 -7.08 -20.82
C ILE A 276 0.56 -6.43 -21.55
N LEU A 277 1.46 -5.76 -20.83
CA LEU A 277 2.64 -5.11 -21.41
C LEU A 277 3.63 -6.10 -22.04
N THR A 278 3.66 -7.34 -21.53
CA THR A 278 4.54 -8.40 -22.01
C THR A 278 3.86 -9.36 -22.98
N ALA A 279 2.56 -9.17 -23.25
CA ALA A 279 1.81 -10.01 -24.18
C ALA A 279 2.38 -9.92 -25.61
N PRO A 280 2.62 -11.05 -26.30
CA PRO A 280 3.27 -11.05 -27.61
C PRO A 280 2.43 -10.39 -28.71
N ASP A 281 1.11 -10.31 -28.51
CA ASP A 281 0.14 -9.79 -29.47
C ASP A 281 -0.22 -8.32 -29.24
N ILE A 282 0.36 -7.65 -28.23
CA ILE A 282 0.07 -6.24 -27.96
C ILE A 282 0.67 -5.33 -29.04
N ASN A 283 -0.13 -4.36 -29.50
CA ASN A 283 0.36 -3.29 -30.34
C ASN A 283 1.40 -2.43 -29.57
N GLN A 284 2.62 -2.30 -30.11
CA GLN A 284 3.72 -1.58 -29.44
C GLN A 284 3.37 -0.13 -29.05
N ARG A 285 2.56 0.58 -29.85
CA ARG A 285 2.14 1.95 -29.51
C ARG A 285 1.20 1.97 -28.31
N VAL A 286 0.36 0.95 -28.19
CA VAL A 286 -0.55 0.79 -27.05
C VAL A 286 0.24 0.40 -25.80
N ALA A 287 1.17 -0.53 -25.92
CA ALA A 287 2.09 -0.88 -24.83
C ALA A 287 2.86 0.34 -24.31
N TYR A 288 3.42 1.16 -25.21
CA TYR A 288 4.12 2.39 -24.84
C TYR A 288 3.22 3.39 -24.10
N ARG A 289 1.98 3.57 -24.56
CA ARG A 289 0.99 4.45 -23.90
C ARG A 289 0.59 3.94 -22.52
N LEU A 290 0.33 2.65 -22.37
CA LEU A 290 0.01 2.03 -21.09
C LEU A 290 1.19 2.17 -20.11
N LYS A 291 2.40 1.87 -20.56
CA LYS A 291 3.63 2.05 -19.76
C LYS A 291 3.80 3.50 -19.29
N THR A 292 3.67 4.45 -20.21
CA THR A 292 3.77 5.89 -19.89
C THR A 292 2.69 6.32 -18.89
N TRP A 293 1.46 5.81 -19.06
CA TRP A 293 0.36 6.09 -18.13
C TRP A 293 0.65 5.50 -16.73
N LEU A 294 1.16 4.27 -16.64
CA LEU A 294 1.56 3.66 -15.37
C LEU A 294 2.68 4.45 -14.68
N GLU A 295 3.74 4.82 -15.41
CA GLU A 295 4.86 5.59 -14.86
C GLU A 295 4.38 6.93 -14.27
N ARG A 296 3.41 7.58 -14.93
CA ARG A 296 2.77 8.80 -14.40
C ARG A 296 1.93 8.51 -13.16
N SER A 297 1.11 7.46 -13.19
CA SER A 297 0.32 7.04 -12.02
C SER A 297 1.23 6.74 -10.82
N PHE A 298 2.31 6.00 -11.04
CA PHE A 298 3.34 5.71 -10.02
C PHE A 298 3.98 6.98 -9.48
N ALA A 299 4.33 7.94 -10.34
CA ALA A 299 4.89 9.21 -9.89
C ALA A 299 3.90 9.97 -8.99
N THR A 300 2.61 10.03 -9.36
CA THR A 300 1.60 10.71 -8.53
C THR A 300 1.42 10.04 -7.16
N VAL A 301 1.42 8.70 -7.11
CA VAL A 301 1.32 7.94 -5.86
C VAL A 301 2.56 8.13 -5.00
N LYS A 302 3.77 8.05 -5.57
CA LYS A 302 5.02 8.29 -4.84
C LYS A 302 5.12 9.71 -4.28
N ASN A 303 4.58 10.71 -4.98
CA ASN A 303 4.57 12.10 -4.52
C ASN A 303 3.74 12.31 -3.23
N THR A 304 2.94 11.32 -2.81
CA THR A 304 2.31 11.35 -1.48
C THR A 304 3.33 11.22 -0.36
N GLY A 305 4.51 10.62 -0.60
CA GLY A 305 5.50 10.30 0.42
C GLY A 305 5.12 9.13 1.33
N TYR A 306 4.19 8.27 0.90
CA TYR A 306 3.82 7.04 1.60
C TYR A 306 4.61 5.80 1.12
N PHE A 307 5.54 5.95 0.16
CA PHE A 307 6.31 4.89 -0.49
C PHE A 307 7.80 5.21 -0.48
#